data_AF-A0A7V7NWW5-F1
#
_entry.id   AF-A0A7V7NWW5-F1
#
_cell.length_a   1.000
_cell.length_b   1.000
_cell.length_c   1.000
_cell.angle_alpha   90.00
_cell.angle_beta   90.00
_cell.angle_gamma   90.00
#
_symmetry.space_group_name_H-M   'P 1'
#
loop_
_entity.id
_entity.type
_entity.pdbx_description
1 polymer ?
#
loop_
_entity_poly.entity_id
_entity_poly.type
_entity_poly.pdbx_seq_one_letter_code
_entity_poly.pdbx_strand_id
1 'polypeptide(L)'
;MSGIRIKSKENGASLSLDFTTDRADNAPQTGVLIFAGNADSNKHILAQATFEQFKTPSILYGLLSGDVMASECLEASAHKLCVATIHAESESDVLESLSRLGLSEHISDIKAVFYCDEDSQTLDCRKLNLN
;
A
#
# COMPACT_ATOMS: atom_id res chain seq x y z
N MET A 1 -2.52 20.91 -2.63
CA MET A 1 -2.49 19.55 -3.20
C MET A 1 -3.69 18.80 -2.67
N SER A 2 -4.57 18.31 -3.53
CA SER A 2 -5.76 17.55 -3.16
C SER A 2 -5.49 16.06 -3.40
N GLY A 3 -5.04 15.36 -2.36
CA GLY A 3 -4.85 13.90 -2.38
C GLY A 3 -6.17 13.13 -2.29
N ILE A 4 -6.13 11.82 -2.55
CA ILE A 4 -7.28 10.94 -2.32
C ILE A 4 -7.40 10.65 -0.83
N ARG A 5 -8.57 10.91 -0.26
CA ARG A 5 -8.87 10.45 1.10
C ARG A 5 -9.53 9.08 1.05
N ILE A 6 -8.75 8.04 1.30
CA ILE A 6 -9.27 6.70 1.56
C ILE A 6 -10.01 6.74 2.90
N LYS A 7 -11.19 6.15 2.96
CA LYS A 7 -11.96 5.99 4.19
C LYS A 7 -12.41 4.55 4.27
N SER A 8 -12.02 3.86 5.34
CA SER A 8 -12.62 2.59 5.72
C SER A 8 -14.06 2.83 6.16
N LYS A 9 -14.98 2.02 5.63
CA LYS A 9 -16.38 2.00 6.07
C LYS A 9 -16.56 1.23 7.38
N GLU A 10 -15.57 0.44 7.78
CA GLU A 10 -15.67 -0.51 8.89
C GLU A 10 -15.19 0.06 10.23
N ASN A 11 -14.13 0.86 10.23
CA ASN A 11 -13.53 1.38 11.47
C ASN A 11 -13.19 2.88 11.41
N GLY A 12 -13.67 3.61 10.41
CA GLY A 12 -13.47 5.06 10.30
C GLY A 12 -12.03 5.49 9.96
N ALA A 13 -11.11 4.54 9.76
CA ALA A 13 -9.74 4.81 9.36
C ALA A 13 -9.70 5.64 8.08
N SER A 14 -8.86 6.68 8.04
CA SER A 14 -8.72 7.48 6.83
C SER A 14 -7.28 7.80 6.51
N LEU A 15 -6.90 7.54 5.27
CA LEU A 15 -5.55 7.80 4.75
C LEU A 15 -5.65 8.87 3.66
N SER A 16 -4.69 9.80 3.64
CA SER A 16 -4.51 10.70 2.52
C SER A 16 -3.38 10.19 1.65
N LEU A 17 -3.66 9.92 0.38
CA LEU A 17 -2.68 9.57 -0.63
C LEU A 17 -2.26 10.84 -1.37
N ASP A 18 -0.98 11.23 -1.27
CA ASP A 18 -0.44 12.45 -1.89
C ASP A 18 -0.37 12.42 -3.42
N PHE A 19 -0.74 11.30 -4.05
CA PHE A 19 -0.73 11.23 -5.51
C PHE A 19 -1.71 12.26 -6.06
N THR A 20 -1.26 12.99 -7.08
CA THR A 20 -2.11 13.87 -7.88
C THR A 20 -3.19 13.03 -8.54
N THR A 21 -4.33 12.90 -7.87
CA THR A 21 -5.59 12.83 -8.59
C THR A 21 -5.94 14.25 -8.96
N ASP A 22 -5.35 14.74 -10.04
CA ASP A 22 -6.23 15.40 -11.00
C ASP A 22 -7.27 14.34 -11.35
N ARG A 23 -8.40 14.44 -10.63
CA ARG A 23 -9.67 13.74 -10.77
C ARG A 23 -9.62 12.56 -11.73
N ALA A 24 -9.88 11.34 -11.26
CA ALA A 24 -10.79 10.40 -11.93
C ALA A 24 -10.81 10.31 -13.49
N ASP A 25 -9.71 10.62 -14.19
CA ASP A 25 -9.71 10.85 -15.63
C ASP A 25 -9.04 9.67 -16.32
N ASN A 26 -9.56 8.45 -16.07
CA ASN A 26 -9.23 7.22 -16.81
C ASN A 26 -7.74 6.92 -17.06
N ALA A 27 -6.82 7.65 -16.41
CA ALA A 27 -5.40 7.60 -16.69
C ALA A 27 -4.88 6.37 -15.95
N PRO A 28 -4.30 5.39 -16.67
CA PRO A 28 -3.83 4.17 -16.06
C PRO A 28 -2.83 4.51 -14.96
N GLN A 29 -3.15 4.09 -13.74
CA GLN A 29 -2.23 4.14 -12.61
C GLN A 29 -1.39 2.87 -12.65
N THR A 30 -0.07 3.01 -12.65
CA THR A 30 0.91 1.92 -12.55
C THR A 30 1.70 2.00 -11.24
N GLY A 31 2.50 1.01 -10.89
CA GLY A 31 3.35 0.98 -9.69
C GLY A 31 2.71 0.27 -8.50
N VAL A 32 3.44 0.22 -7.38
CA VAL A 32 3.06 -0.54 -6.18
C VAL A 32 2.71 0.39 -5.01
N LEU A 33 1.60 0.11 -4.33
CA LEU A 33 1.25 0.68 -3.03
C LEU A 33 1.36 -0.41 -1.97
N ILE A 34 2.12 -0.13 -0.92
CA ILE A 34 2.39 -1.11 0.14
C ILE A 34 1.81 -0.61 1.45
N PHE A 35 1.05 -1.48 2.11
CA PHE A 35 0.59 -1.31 3.48
C PHE A 35 1.34 -2.30 4.38
N ALA A 36 2.28 -1.80 5.15
CA ALA A 36 3.06 -2.55 6.13
C ALA A 36 2.41 -2.47 7.50
N GLY A 37 2.65 -3.48 8.35
CA GLY A 37 2.17 -3.49 9.73
C GLY A 37 2.20 -4.90 10.29
N ASN A 38 2.05 -5.02 11.61
CA ASN A 38 2.03 -6.32 12.29
C ASN A 38 0.76 -7.12 11.91
N ALA A 39 0.61 -8.34 12.44
CA ALA A 39 -0.51 -9.21 12.10
C ALA A 39 -1.87 -8.59 12.47
N ASP A 40 -1.92 -7.86 13.59
CA ASP A 40 -3.15 -7.31 14.17
C ASP A 40 -3.47 -5.89 13.67
N SER A 41 -2.55 -5.24 12.93
CA SER A 41 -2.67 -3.87 12.44
C SER A 41 -3.85 -3.60 11.51
N ASN A 42 -4.65 -4.59 11.12
CA ASN A 42 -5.79 -4.41 10.22
C ASN A 42 -5.46 -3.71 8.89
N LYS A 43 -4.18 -3.68 8.48
CA LYS A 43 -3.66 -3.05 7.25
C LYS A 43 -4.38 -3.47 5.97
N HIS A 44 -4.93 -4.69 5.95
CA HIS A 44 -5.71 -5.23 4.83
C HIS A 44 -7.01 -4.46 4.59
N ILE A 45 -7.64 -3.88 5.62
CA ILE A 45 -8.86 -3.08 5.49
C ILE A 45 -8.58 -1.84 4.64
N LEU A 46 -7.47 -1.14 4.89
CA LEU A 46 -7.11 0.04 4.10
C LEU A 46 -6.56 -0.32 2.73
N ALA A 47 -5.86 -1.44 2.58
CA ALA A 47 -5.48 -1.95 1.27
C ALA A 47 -6.72 -2.25 0.39
N GLN A 48 -7.73 -2.92 0.96
CA GLN A 48 -9.01 -3.19 0.30
C GLN A 48 -9.77 -1.90 -0.04
N ALA A 49 -9.90 -0.99 0.94
CA ALA A 49 -10.56 0.30 0.71
C ALA A 49 -9.84 1.15 -0.33
N THR A 50 -8.50 1.05 -0.41
CA THR A 50 -7.70 1.69 -1.46
C THR A 50 -8.03 1.09 -2.82
N PHE A 51 -7.95 -0.24 -2.94
CA PHE A 51 -8.28 -0.96 -4.17
C PHE A 51 -9.68 -0.61 -4.70
N GLU A 52 -10.71 -0.61 -3.85
CA GLU A 52 -12.10 -0.30 -4.23
C GLU A 52 -12.32 1.12 -4.73
N GLN A 53 -11.46 2.07 -4.34
CA GLN A 53 -11.61 3.47 -4.75
C GLN A 53 -11.01 3.77 -6.12
N PHE A 54 -10.13 2.91 -6.65
CA PHE A 54 -9.54 3.10 -7.97
C PHE A 54 -10.45 2.51 -9.06
N LYS A 55 -10.89 3.36 -10.00
CA LYS A 55 -11.68 2.96 -11.19
C LYS A 55 -10.83 2.38 -12.33
N THR A 56 -9.51 2.38 -12.18
CA THR A 56 -8.54 1.84 -13.16
C THR A 56 -8.26 0.37 -12.89
N PRO A 57 -7.77 -0.41 -13.88
CA PRO A 57 -7.28 -1.76 -13.65
C PRO A 57 -6.23 -1.75 -12.52
N SER A 58 -6.58 -2.37 -11.40
CA SER A 58 -5.72 -2.55 -10.24
C SER A 58 -5.77 -4.01 -9.78
N ILE A 59 -4.78 -4.44 -9.01
CA ILE A 59 -4.70 -5.80 -8.45
C ILE A 59 -4.44 -5.68 -6.96
N LEU A 60 -5.18 -6.44 -6.16
CA LEU A 60 -4.95 -6.57 -4.72
C LEU A 60 -4.24 -7.91 -4.45
N TYR A 61 -3.03 -7.85 -3.89
CA TYR A 61 -2.22 -9.03 -3.56
C TYR A 61 -2.39 -9.51 -2.11
N GLY A 62 -3.16 -8.82 -1.26
CA GLY A 62 -3.30 -9.22 0.15
C GLY A 62 -1.94 -9.17 0.86
N LEU A 63 -1.50 -10.25 1.52
CA LEU A 63 -0.18 -10.35 2.16
C LEU A 63 0.85 -10.97 1.20
N LEU A 64 1.90 -10.22 0.87
CA LEU A 64 3.04 -10.77 0.14
C LEU A 64 3.84 -11.70 1.07
N SER A 65 3.71 -13.01 0.86
CA SER A 65 4.28 -14.06 1.71
C SER A 65 5.64 -14.58 1.24
N GLY A 66 6.18 -14.07 0.12
CA GLY A 66 7.46 -14.49 -0.44
C GLY A 66 7.87 -13.68 -1.67
N ASP A 67 9.10 -13.93 -2.11
CA ASP A 67 9.77 -13.31 -3.25
C ASP A 67 9.05 -13.55 -4.59
N VAL A 68 8.51 -14.75 -4.82
CA VAL A 68 7.76 -15.08 -6.05
C VAL A 68 6.54 -14.16 -6.20
N MET A 69 5.73 -14.04 -5.15
CA MET A 69 4.52 -13.20 -5.18
C MET A 69 4.86 -11.70 -5.25
N ALA A 70 5.96 -11.30 -4.60
CA ALA A 70 6.48 -9.94 -4.70
C ALA A 70 6.96 -9.61 -6.13
N SER A 71 7.63 -10.55 -6.80
CA SER A 71 8.04 -10.43 -8.20
C SER A 71 6.84 -10.32 -9.14
N GLU A 72 5.81 -11.16 -8.97
CA GLU A 72 4.57 -11.06 -9.76
C GLU A 72 3.89 -9.69 -9.57
N CYS A 73 3.87 -9.17 -8.34
CA CYS A 73 3.35 -7.85 -8.02
C CYS A 73 4.16 -6.75 -8.75
N LEU A 74 5.48 -6.82 -8.74
CA LEU A 74 6.35 -5.89 -9.47
C LEU A 74 6.13 -5.94 -10.99
N GLU A 75 6.07 -7.13 -11.57
CA GLU A 75 5.81 -7.30 -13.01
C GLU A 75 4.45 -6.72 -13.42
N ALA A 76 3.40 -7.02 -12.65
CA ALA A 76 2.07 -6.46 -12.88
C ALA A 76 2.05 -4.93 -12.71
N SER A 77 2.90 -4.40 -11.82
CA SER A 77 2.98 -2.97 -11.52
C SER A 77 3.41 -2.12 -12.73
N ALA A 78 4.13 -2.70 -13.70
CA ALA A 78 4.51 -2.01 -14.93
C ALA A 78 3.30 -1.57 -15.77
N HIS A 79 2.14 -2.20 -15.57
CA HIS A 79 0.94 -1.99 -16.38
C HIS A 79 -0.30 -1.61 -15.58
N LYS A 80 -0.31 -1.85 -14.27
CA LYS A 80 -1.45 -1.68 -13.38
C LYS A 80 -1.02 -1.20 -12.00
N LEU A 81 -1.96 -0.65 -11.24
CA LEU A 81 -1.72 -0.30 -9.86
C LEU A 81 -1.83 -1.57 -9.02
N CYS A 82 -0.73 -1.95 -8.37
CA CYS A 82 -0.73 -3.08 -7.44
C CYS A 82 -0.87 -2.56 -6.02
N VAL A 83 -1.84 -3.08 -5.28
CA VAL A 83 -2.03 -2.82 -3.86
C VAL A 83 -1.64 -4.07 -3.11
N ALA A 84 -0.69 -3.95 -2.20
CA ALA A 84 -0.14 -5.08 -1.46
C ALA A 84 0.00 -4.73 0.02
N THR A 85 0.02 -5.76 0.85
CA THR A 85 0.37 -5.66 2.26
C THR A 85 1.60 -6.48 2.55
N ILE A 86 2.39 -6.04 3.52
CA ILE A 86 3.57 -6.77 4.02
C ILE A 86 3.53 -6.83 5.53
N HIS A 87 4.15 -7.85 6.10
CA HIS A 87 4.32 -7.95 7.55
C HIS A 87 5.54 -7.14 7.99
N ALA A 88 5.37 -6.30 9.01
CA ALA A 88 6.46 -5.59 9.69
C ALA A 88 6.04 -5.36 11.14
N GLU A 89 6.87 -5.76 12.11
CA GLU A 89 6.55 -5.61 13.55
C GLU A 89 6.57 -4.15 14.00
N SER A 90 7.36 -3.32 13.32
CA SER A 90 7.49 -1.90 13.58
C SER A 90 7.75 -1.11 12.29
N GLU A 91 7.63 0.21 12.36
CA GLU A 91 8.00 1.12 11.26
C GLU A 91 9.45 0.92 10.81
N SER A 92 10.38 0.70 11.75
CA SER A 92 11.79 0.45 11.44
C SER A 92 12.04 -0.86 10.69
N ASP A 93 11.16 -1.85 10.84
CA ASP A 93 11.34 -3.17 10.22
C ASP A 93 10.83 -3.20 8.77
N VAL A 94 10.13 -2.16 8.32
CA VAL A 94 9.53 -2.11 6.99
C VAL A 94 10.58 -2.25 5.89
N LEU A 95 11.71 -1.57 6.02
CA LEU A 95 12.81 -1.66 5.04
C LEU A 95 13.39 -3.08 4.98
N GLU A 96 13.51 -3.75 6.12
CA GLU A 96 13.98 -5.13 6.17
C GLU A 96 12.97 -6.07 5.50
N SER A 97 11.68 -5.92 5.79
CA SER A 97 10.62 -6.69 5.15
C SER A 97 10.58 -6.48 3.64
N LEU A 98 10.77 -5.25 3.16
CA LEU A 98 10.88 -4.96 1.72
C LEU A 98 12.10 -5.64 1.10
N SER A 99 13.25 -5.60 1.79
CA SER A 99 14.48 -6.24 1.31
C SER A 99 14.35 -7.76 1.23
N ARG A 100 13.73 -8.39 2.23
CA ARG A 100 13.45 -9.84 2.23
C ARG A 100 12.53 -10.27 1.07
N LEU A 101 11.67 -9.38 0.62
CA LEU A 101 10.77 -9.61 -0.53
C LEU A 101 11.39 -9.19 -1.87
N GLY A 102 12.64 -8.70 -1.90
CA GLY A 102 13.28 -8.17 -3.10
C GLY A 102 12.74 -6.81 -3.59
N LEU A 103 11.83 -6.18 -2.83
CA LEU A 103 11.17 -4.94 -3.21
C LEU A 103 12.07 -3.71 -3.01
N SER A 104 13.07 -3.79 -2.14
CA SER A 104 14.00 -2.66 -1.88
C SER A 104 14.83 -2.28 -3.10
N GLU A 105 15.16 -3.25 -3.96
CA GLU A 105 15.91 -3.00 -5.21
C GLU A 105 15.05 -2.28 -6.26
N HIS A 106 13.74 -2.33 -6.09
CA HIS A 106 12.72 -1.76 -6.97
C HIS A 106 11.96 -0.61 -6.29
N ILE A 107 12.60 0.08 -5.34
CA ILE A 107 11.98 1.18 -4.57
C ILE A 107 11.38 2.27 -5.47
N SER A 108 11.96 2.48 -6.66
CA SER A 108 11.47 3.44 -7.67
C SER A 108 10.09 3.09 -8.24
N ASP A 109 9.71 1.82 -8.22
CA ASP A 109 8.42 1.32 -8.70
C ASP A 109 7.35 1.34 -7.59
N ILE A 110 7.79 1.55 -6.34
CA ILE A 110 6.93 1.68 -5.17
C ILE A 110 6.51 3.15 -5.02
N LYS A 111 5.23 3.42 -5.27
CA LYS A 111 4.64 4.76 -5.20
C LYS A 111 4.56 5.30 -3.78
N ALA A 112 4.21 4.45 -2.83
CA ALA A 112 4.25 4.77 -1.41
C ALA A 112 4.22 3.51 -0.56
N VAL A 113 4.76 3.65 0.64
CA VAL A 113 4.65 2.66 1.70
C VAL A 113 3.99 3.32 2.91
N PHE A 114 2.97 2.67 3.44
CA PHE A 114 2.26 3.10 4.64
C PHE A 114 2.53 2.08 5.74
N TYR A 115 3.05 2.52 6.88
CA TYR A 115 3.03 1.70 8.08
C TYR A 115 1.71 1.92 8.79
N CYS A 116 1.05 0.83 9.14
CA CYS A 116 -0.25 0.80 9.77
C CYS A 116 -0.12 0.16 11.15
N ASP A 117 -0.70 0.82 12.13
CA ASP A 117 -0.76 0.36 13.51
C ASP A 117 -2.17 0.52 14.06
N GLU A 118 -2.54 -0.35 14.99
CA GLU A 118 -3.81 -0.24 15.69
C GLU A 118 -3.58 0.49 17.01
N ASP A 119 -3.84 1.80 17.04
CA ASP A 119 -3.87 2.55 18.27
C ASP A 119 -5.33 2.67 18.74
N SER A 120 -5.61 2.08 19.91
CA SER A 120 -6.79 2.40 20.71
C SER A 120 -8.12 2.39 19.93
N GLN A 121 -8.39 1.30 19.20
CA GLN A 121 -9.60 1.03 18.38
C GLN A 121 -9.66 1.74 17.02
N THR A 122 -8.63 2.49 16.64
CA THR A 122 -8.54 3.15 15.34
C THR A 122 -7.28 2.74 14.60
N LEU A 123 -7.44 2.37 13.34
CA LEU A 123 -6.31 2.09 12.46
C LEU A 123 -5.66 3.40 12.03
N ASP A 124 -4.45 3.66 12.53
CA ASP A 124 -3.60 4.79 12.12
C ASP A 124 -2.60 4.28 11.09
N CYS A 125 -2.55 4.92 9.92
CA CYS A 125 -1.56 4.61 8.90
C CYS A 125 -0.80 5.85 8.50
N ARG A 126 0.53 5.74 8.50
CA ARG A 126 1.45 6.82 8.21
C ARG A 126 2.29 6.47 7.01
N LYS A 127 2.44 7.42 6.09
CA LYS A 127 3.33 7.27 4.94
C LYS A 127 4.77 7.31 5.43
N LEU A 128 5.56 6.32 5.03
CA LEU A 128 6.98 6.27 5.30
C LEU A 128 7.76 7.01 4.22
N ASN A 129 8.79 7.74 4.64
CA ASN A 129 9.80 8.28 3.74
C ASN A 129 10.94 7.27 3.67
N LEU A 130 10.95 6.49 2.60
CA LEU A 130 12.04 5.57 2.30
C LEU A 130 13.09 6.38 1.53
N ASN A 131 14.15 6.80 2.22
CA ASN A 131 15.30 7.53 1.67
C ASN A 131 16.33 6.58 1.08
#